data_AF-A0A2R7JNS7-F1
#
_entry.id   AF-A0A2R7JNS7-F1
#
_cell.length_a   1.000
_cell.length_b   1.000
_cell.length_c   1.000
_cell.angle_alpha   90.00
_cell.angle_beta   90.00
_cell.angle_gamma   90.00
#
_symmetry.space_group_name_H-M   'P 1'
#
loop_
_entity.id
_entity.type
_entity.pdbx_description
1 polymer ?
#
loop_
_entity_poly.entity_id
_entity_poly.type
_entity_poly.pdbx_seq_one_letter_code
_entity_poly.pdbx_strand_id
1 'polypeptide(L)'
;TCDGAWKTNSRNPRSSAAGLGQFLGGTWQGEAERPGTWLHGVASQQGWLGDDGRVLPAARSALLALRYDATASINATADYARRSVAQLEKAGIAIGTDVVTVARAAYLGHHLGTGDAIRFLKGGLNPGRAKVLLDAQIGSANANQRIAQTGDAASAHRSWLLGFIDRHITPERFAV
;
A
#
# COMPACT_ATOMS: atom_id res chain seq x y z
N THR A 1 21.32 -3.85 -6.66
CA THR A 1 20.26 -4.59 -5.94
C THR A 1 19.26 -5.14 -6.94
N CYS A 2 18.86 -6.40 -6.79
CA CYS A 2 18.04 -7.13 -7.78
C CYS A 2 16.56 -7.27 -7.36
N ASP A 3 16.10 -6.41 -6.43
CA ASP A 3 14.81 -6.51 -5.73
C ASP A 3 13.61 -5.89 -6.48
N GLY A 4 13.84 -5.31 -7.66
CA GLY A 4 12.78 -4.67 -8.46
C GLY A 4 12.48 -3.23 -8.06
N ALA A 5 13.18 -2.68 -7.06
CA ALA A 5 13.07 -1.27 -6.71
C ALA A 5 13.34 -0.39 -7.93
N TRP A 6 12.51 0.66 -8.10
CA TRP A 6 12.61 1.63 -9.19
C TRP A 6 12.42 1.07 -10.61
N LYS A 7 11.90 -0.15 -10.76
CA LYS A 7 11.56 -0.73 -12.07
C LYS A 7 10.07 -0.62 -12.35
N THR A 8 9.71 0.09 -13.41
CA THR A 8 8.30 0.24 -13.81
C THR A 8 7.65 -1.09 -14.19
N ASN A 9 8.43 -2.07 -14.67
CA ASN A 9 7.96 -3.41 -15.00
C ASN A 9 8.01 -4.41 -13.83
N SER A 10 8.24 -3.95 -12.59
CA SER A 10 8.26 -4.85 -11.42
C SER A 10 6.92 -5.53 -11.21
N ARG A 11 6.97 -6.80 -10.79
CA ARG A 11 5.77 -7.57 -10.44
C ARG A 11 6.08 -8.52 -9.31
N ASN A 12 5.18 -8.60 -8.34
CA ASN A 12 5.28 -9.58 -7.26
C ASN A 12 4.77 -10.94 -7.76
N PRO A 13 5.57 -12.02 -7.70
CA PRO A 13 5.13 -13.35 -8.16
C PRO A 13 4.04 -13.98 -7.28
N ARG A 14 3.83 -13.47 -6.06
CA ARG A 14 2.88 -14.00 -5.07
C ARG A 14 1.56 -13.23 -5.00
N SER A 15 1.39 -12.16 -5.78
CA SER A 15 0.17 -11.34 -5.77
C SER A 15 -0.07 -10.63 -7.10
N SER A 16 -1.13 -9.83 -7.17
CA SER A 16 -1.37 -8.98 -8.33
C SER A 16 -0.53 -7.69 -8.33
N ALA A 17 0.28 -7.42 -7.29
CA ALA A 17 1.06 -6.20 -7.17
C ALA A 17 2.04 -6.02 -8.34
N ALA A 18 1.99 -4.85 -8.97
CA ALA A 18 2.80 -4.51 -10.13
C ALA A 18 3.11 -3.01 -10.18
N GLY A 19 4.17 -2.65 -10.91
CA GLY A 19 4.58 -1.27 -11.12
C GLY A 19 5.42 -0.69 -10.00
N LEU A 20 5.88 0.55 -10.19
CA LEU A 20 6.66 1.28 -9.18
C LEU A 20 5.94 1.35 -7.83
N GLY A 21 4.63 1.56 -7.85
CA GLY A 21 3.79 1.62 -6.65
C GLY A 21 3.38 0.26 -6.07
N GLN A 22 3.68 -0.85 -6.76
CA GLN A 22 3.30 -2.21 -6.37
C GLN A 22 1.81 -2.35 -6.01
N PHE A 23 0.92 -1.72 -6.79
CA PHE A 23 -0.53 -1.73 -6.52
C PHE A 23 -1.16 -3.07 -6.87
N LEU A 24 -2.00 -3.59 -5.96
CA LEU A 24 -2.92 -4.69 -6.25
C LEU A 24 -3.96 -4.25 -7.29
N GLY A 25 -4.44 -5.18 -8.10
CA GLY A 25 -5.42 -4.86 -9.14
C GLY A 25 -6.74 -4.29 -8.60
N GLY A 26 -7.23 -4.81 -7.47
CA GLY A 26 -8.42 -4.29 -6.82
C GLY A 26 -8.24 -2.89 -6.25
N THR A 27 -7.09 -2.61 -5.62
CA THR A 27 -6.77 -1.28 -5.10
C THR A 27 -6.65 -0.26 -6.23
N TRP A 28 -5.97 -0.63 -7.31
CA TRP A 28 -5.82 0.22 -8.50
C TRP A 28 -7.16 0.57 -9.15
N GLN A 29 -8.03 -0.42 -9.31
CA GLN A 29 -9.38 -0.20 -9.80
C GLN A 29 -10.17 0.72 -8.86
N GLY A 30 -10.08 0.50 -7.55
CA GLY A 30 -10.72 1.36 -6.56
C GLY A 30 -10.24 2.82 -6.57
N GLU A 31 -8.96 3.07 -6.93
CA GLU A 31 -8.48 4.44 -7.14
C GLU A 31 -9.12 5.07 -8.38
N ALA A 32 -9.27 4.33 -9.48
CA ALA A 32 -9.93 4.81 -10.70
C ALA A 32 -11.43 5.07 -10.50
N GLU A 33 -12.09 4.29 -9.64
CA GLU A 33 -13.51 4.48 -9.32
C GLU A 33 -13.74 5.60 -8.30
N ARG A 34 -12.70 6.11 -7.63
CA ARG A 34 -12.82 7.18 -6.63
C ARG A 34 -12.73 8.57 -7.29
N PRO A 35 -13.79 9.41 -7.24
CA PRO A 35 -13.72 10.77 -7.75
C PRO A 35 -12.59 11.59 -7.14
N GLY A 36 -11.95 12.40 -7.97
CA GLY A 36 -10.88 13.33 -7.58
C GLY A 36 -9.47 12.73 -7.53
N THR A 37 -9.30 11.43 -7.83
CA THR A 37 -7.95 10.88 -8.07
C THR A 37 -7.50 11.13 -9.50
N TRP A 38 -6.19 11.09 -9.71
CA TRP A 38 -5.59 11.13 -11.04
C TRP A 38 -6.09 9.98 -11.92
N LEU A 39 -6.17 8.76 -11.38
CA LEU A 39 -6.66 7.60 -12.13
C LEU A 39 -8.12 7.72 -12.52
N HIS A 40 -8.95 8.32 -11.66
CA HIS A 40 -10.32 8.62 -11.99
C HIS A 40 -10.41 9.63 -13.12
N GLY A 41 -9.59 10.69 -13.10
CA GLY A 41 -9.49 11.65 -14.20
C GLY A 41 -9.16 10.97 -15.53
N VAL A 42 -8.17 10.05 -15.53
CA VAL A 42 -7.81 9.26 -16.72
C VAL A 42 -8.95 8.35 -17.15
N ALA A 43 -9.55 7.60 -16.23
CA ALA A 43 -10.64 6.67 -16.55
C ALA A 43 -11.86 7.41 -17.14
N SER A 44 -12.21 8.57 -16.59
CA SER A 44 -13.29 9.42 -17.10
C SER A 44 -12.99 9.95 -18.50
N GLN A 45 -11.77 10.46 -18.74
CA GLN A 45 -11.37 10.97 -20.06
C GLN A 45 -11.35 9.89 -21.14
N GLN A 46 -11.04 8.65 -20.76
CA GLN A 46 -10.99 7.51 -21.67
C GLN A 46 -12.34 6.79 -21.84
N GLY A 47 -13.40 7.26 -21.19
CA GLY A 47 -14.72 6.60 -21.22
C GLY A 47 -14.70 5.20 -20.59
N TRP A 48 -13.84 4.98 -19.60
CA TRP A 48 -13.68 3.68 -18.94
C TRP A 48 -14.62 3.45 -17.76
N LEU A 49 -15.37 4.48 -17.36
CA LEU A 49 -16.33 4.40 -16.27
C LEU A 49 -17.75 4.28 -16.82
N GLY A 50 -18.55 3.41 -16.23
CA GLY A 50 -20.00 3.35 -16.47
C GLY A 50 -20.74 4.44 -15.70
N ASP A 51 -22.06 4.51 -15.91
CA ASP A 51 -22.94 5.48 -15.25
C ASP A 51 -22.97 5.34 -13.72
N ASP A 52 -22.63 4.15 -13.21
CA ASP A 52 -22.51 3.84 -11.78
C ASP A 52 -21.13 4.21 -11.19
N GLY A 53 -20.25 4.81 -12.00
CA GLY A 53 -18.88 5.18 -11.63
C GLY A 53 -17.92 4.00 -11.52
N ARG A 54 -18.35 2.78 -11.89
CA ARG A 54 -17.50 1.59 -11.89
C ARG A 54 -16.71 1.48 -13.18
N VAL A 55 -15.53 0.87 -13.08
CA VAL A 55 -14.72 0.59 -14.27
C VAL A 55 -15.43 -0.47 -15.11
N LEU A 56 -15.65 -0.15 -16.39
CA LEU A 56 -16.25 -1.04 -17.37
C LEU A 56 -15.40 -2.31 -17.53
N PRO A 57 -16.00 -3.51 -17.63
CA PRO A 57 -15.26 -4.76 -17.77
C PRO A 57 -14.26 -4.75 -18.93
N ALA A 58 -14.64 -4.15 -20.07
CA ALA A 58 -13.79 -4.04 -21.25
C ALA A 58 -12.56 -3.14 -21.04
N ALA A 59 -12.65 -2.13 -20.16
CA ALA A 59 -11.56 -1.21 -19.87
C ALA A 59 -10.54 -1.75 -18.85
N ARG A 60 -10.89 -2.81 -18.11
CA ARG A 60 -10.10 -3.31 -16.98
C ARG A 60 -8.66 -3.64 -17.34
N SER A 61 -8.43 -4.25 -18.49
CA SER A 61 -7.06 -4.61 -18.91
C SER A 61 -6.20 -3.37 -19.16
N ALA A 62 -6.73 -2.39 -19.91
CA ALA A 62 -6.06 -1.13 -20.19
C ALA A 62 -5.76 -0.34 -18.90
N LEU A 63 -6.74 -0.26 -18.01
CA LEU A 63 -6.56 0.37 -16.71
C LEU A 63 -5.45 -0.30 -15.91
N LEU A 64 -5.43 -1.64 -15.82
CA LEU A 64 -4.41 -2.37 -15.05
C LEU A 64 -3.00 -2.24 -15.64
N ALA A 65 -2.89 -2.00 -16.94
CA ALA A 65 -1.61 -1.79 -17.63
C ALA A 65 -0.94 -0.47 -17.22
N LEU A 66 -1.73 0.55 -16.84
CA LEU A 66 -1.19 1.83 -16.35
C LEU A 66 -0.33 1.69 -15.08
N ARG A 67 -0.39 0.57 -14.36
CA ARG A 67 0.56 0.30 -13.25
C ARG A 67 2.00 0.23 -13.73
N TYR A 68 2.24 -0.11 -14.99
CA TYR A 68 3.60 -0.13 -15.55
C TYR A 68 4.02 1.24 -16.12
N ASP A 69 3.12 2.23 -16.12
CA ASP A 69 3.47 3.61 -16.43
C ASP A 69 3.99 4.33 -15.18
N ALA A 70 5.12 5.03 -15.33
CA ALA A 70 5.78 5.68 -14.20
C ALA A 70 4.95 6.84 -13.64
N THR A 71 4.41 7.68 -14.53
CA THR A 71 3.62 8.85 -14.16
C THR A 71 2.33 8.44 -13.46
N ALA A 72 1.61 7.47 -14.03
CA ALA A 72 0.40 6.92 -13.42
C ALA A 72 0.69 6.31 -12.05
N SER A 73 1.77 5.54 -11.92
CA SER A 73 2.16 4.95 -10.64
C SER A 73 2.45 6.00 -9.58
N ILE A 74 3.23 7.03 -9.91
CA ILE A 74 3.61 8.09 -8.96
C ILE A 74 2.38 8.88 -8.50
N ASN A 75 1.51 9.30 -9.44
CA ASN A 75 0.30 10.03 -9.11
C ASN A 75 -0.67 9.18 -8.26
N ALA A 76 -0.89 7.91 -8.65
CA ALA A 76 -1.74 7.00 -7.88
C ALA A 76 -1.18 6.74 -6.47
N THR A 77 0.14 6.59 -6.32
CA THR A 77 0.77 6.47 -5.01
C THR A 77 0.56 7.73 -4.16
N ALA A 78 0.70 8.93 -4.74
CA ALA A 78 0.46 10.18 -4.03
C ALA A 78 -1.00 10.31 -3.56
N ASP A 79 -1.97 10.00 -4.43
CA ASP A 79 -3.39 10.02 -4.09
C ASP A 79 -3.72 9.00 -2.99
N TYR A 80 -3.18 7.78 -3.09
CA TYR A 80 -3.41 6.73 -2.10
C TYR A 80 -2.79 7.07 -0.75
N ALA A 81 -1.58 7.63 -0.75
CA ALA A 81 -0.88 8.09 0.45
C ALA A 81 -1.68 9.21 1.13
N ARG A 82 -2.11 10.24 0.38
CA ARG A 82 -2.92 11.34 0.91
C ARG A 82 -4.21 10.84 1.53
N ARG A 83 -4.95 9.95 0.84
CA ARG A 83 -6.16 9.35 1.40
C ARG A 83 -5.87 8.58 2.68
N SER A 84 -4.81 7.78 2.68
CA SER A 84 -4.46 6.94 3.81
C SER A 84 -4.13 7.78 5.04
N VAL A 85 -3.31 8.82 4.90
CA VAL A 85 -2.99 9.77 5.97
C VAL A 85 -4.27 10.42 6.51
N ALA A 86 -5.12 10.97 5.64
CA ALA A 86 -6.37 11.61 6.06
C ALA A 86 -7.32 10.67 6.82
N GLN A 87 -7.39 9.39 6.42
CA GLN A 87 -8.20 8.39 7.12
C GLN A 87 -7.61 7.97 8.47
N LEU A 88 -6.28 7.93 8.59
CA LEU A 88 -5.60 7.70 9.86
C LEU A 88 -5.86 8.86 10.84
N GLU A 89 -5.75 10.10 10.38
CA GLU A 89 -6.07 11.30 11.17
C GLU A 89 -7.54 11.31 11.60
N LYS A 90 -8.46 10.99 10.68
CA LYS A 90 -9.89 10.86 11.00
C LYS A 90 -10.15 9.77 12.04
N ALA A 91 -9.31 8.75 12.10
CA ALA A 91 -9.36 7.73 13.15
C ALA A 91 -8.77 8.21 14.48
N GLY A 92 -8.27 9.44 14.60
CA GLY A 92 -7.67 9.99 15.82
C GLY A 92 -6.20 9.63 16.01
N ILE A 93 -5.50 9.24 14.95
CA ILE A 93 -4.05 8.97 15.00
C ILE A 93 -3.32 10.30 14.75
N ALA A 94 -2.47 10.70 15.71
CA ALA A 94 -1.66 11.90 15.58
C ALA A 94 -0.48 11.64 14.64
N ILE A 95 -0.57 12.16 13.41
CA ILE A 95 0.52 12.11 12.41
C ILE A 95 1.31 13.43 12.44
N GLY A 96 0.63 14.57 12.61
CA GLY A 96 1.27 15.88 12.57
C GLY A 96 1.77 16.23 11.16
N THR A 97 2.71 17.18 11.09
CA THR A 97 3.28 17.68 9.82
C THR A 97 4.73 17.23 9.59
N ASP A 98 5.31 16.49 10.54
CA ASP A 98 6.66 15.97 10.43
C ASP A 98 6.78 14.98 9.25
N VAL A 99 7.76 15.22 8.37
CA VAL A 99 7.91 14.46 7.12
C VAL A 99 8.14 12.97 7.36
N VAL A 100 8.85 12.63 8.43
CA VAL A 100 9.16 11.24 8.78
C VAL A 100 7.90 10.52 9.22
N THR A 101 7.13 11.15 10.09
CA THR A 101 5.86 10.62 10.61
C THR A 101 4.82 10.49 9.50
N VAL A 102 4.70 11.49 8.62
CA VAL A 102 3.83 11.44 7.44
C VAL A 102 4.25 10.32 6.49
N ALA A 103 5.54 10.18 6.19
CA ALA A 103 6.02 9.13 5.30
C ALA A 103 5.80 7.73 5.86
N ARG A 104 6.03 7.52 7.17
CA ARG A 104 5.75 6.26 7.85
C ARG A 104 4.25 5.93 7.85
N ALA A 105 3.40 6.92 8.10
CA ALA A 105 1.94 6.74 8.06
C ALA A 105 1.44 6.42 6.66
N ALA A 106 1.93 7.13 5.64
CA ALA A 106 1.63 6.86 4.23
C ALA A 106 2.06 5.44 3.84
N TYR A 107 3.28 5.03 4.21
CA TYR A 107 3.77 3.69 3.94
C TYR A 107 2.93 2.62 4.65
N LEU A 108 2.60 2.80 5.93
CA LEU A 108 1.75 1.85 6.67
C LEU A 108 0.38 1.70 6.00
N GLY A 109 -0.24 2.82 5.63
CA GLY A 109 -1.53 2.83 4.94
C GLY A 109 -1.48 2.10 3.61
N HIS A 110 -0.42 2.30 2.82
CA HIS A 110 -0.19 1.60 1.56
C HIS A 110 0.08 0.11 1.75
N HIS A 111 0.99 -0.23 2.67
CA HIS A 111 1.51 -1.58 2.83
C HIS A 111 0.50 -2.54 3.46
N LEU A 112 -0.26 -2.08 4.46
CA LEU A 112 -1.27 -2.89 5.15
C LEU A 112 -2.68 -2.73 4.56
N GLY A 113 -2.91 -1.66 3.80
CA GLY A 113 -4.25 -1.11 3.62
C GLY A 113 -4.67 -0.31 4.86
N THR A 114 -5.42 0.77 4.62
CA THR A 114 -5.69 1.79 5.65
C THR A 114 -6.41 1.24 6.89
N GLY A 115 -7.33 0.29 6.73
CA GLY A 115 -8.06 -0.31 7.86
C GLY A 115 -7.15 -1.09 8.82
N ASP A 116 -6.21 -1.87 8.28
CA ASP A 116 -5.26 -2.61 9.11
C ASP A 116 -4.16 -1.70 9.66
N ALA A 117 -3.78 -0.64 8.94
CA ALA A 117 -2.92 0.41 9.48
C ALA A 117 -3.53 1.09 10.72
N ILE A 118 -4.84 1.41 10.69
CA ILE A 118 -5.54 1.97 11.86
C ILE A 118 -5.46 1.01 13.04
N ARG A 119 -5.78 -0.28 12.84
CA ARG A 119 -5.72 -1.31 13.90
C ARG A 119 -4.30 -1.45 14.46
N PHE A 120 -3.31 -1.52 13.56
CA PHE A 120 -1.90 -1.61 13.90
C PHE A 120 -1.45 -0.45 14.80
N LEU A 121 -1.91 0.77 14.53
CA LEU A 121 -1.53 1.97 15.27
C LEU A 121 -2.33 2.15 16.57
N LYS A 122 -3.54 1.60 16.69
CA LYS A 122 -4.42 1.73 17.86
C LYS A 122 -4.29 0.66 18.94
N GLY A 123 -3.41 -0.33 18.77
CA GLY A 123 -3.28 -1.41 19.73
C GLY A 123 -2.80 -2.74 19.14
N GLY A 124 -2.67 -2.81 17.82
CA GLY A 124 -2.14 -3.98 17.13
C GLY A 124 -3.23 -4.76 16.38
N LEU A 125 -2.76 -5.72 15.59
CA LEU A 125 -3.62 -6.64 14.87
C LEU A 125 -3.94 -7.84 15.77
N ASN A 126 -5.13 -8.42 15.60
CA ASN A 126 -5.40 -9.71 16.21
C ASN A 126 -4.43 -10.79 15.64
N PRO A 127 -4.08 -11.85 16.42
CA PRO A 127 -3.06 -12.81 16.02
C PRO A 127 -3.34 -13.51 14.68
N GLY A 128 -4.61 -13.85 14.40
CA GLY A 128 -5.01 -14.49 13.14
C GLY A 128 -4.75 -13.60 11.93
N ARG A 129 -5.15 -12.33 11.99
CA ARG A 129 -4.89 -11.35 10.93
C ARG A 129 -3.39 -11.06 10.79
N ALA A 130 -2.66 -10.95 11.90
CA ALA A 130 -1.22 -10.75 11.90
C ALA A 130 -0.47 -11.89 11.20
N LYS A 131 -0.85 -13.15 11.48
CA LYS A 131 -0.34 -14.35 10.81
C LYS A 131 -0.54 -14.27 9.29
N VAL A 132 -1.77 -13.96 8.86
CA VAL A 132 -2.13 -13.86 7.44
C VAL A 132 -1.29 -12.81 6.73
N LEU A 133 -1.15 -11.61 7.31
CA LEU A 133 -0.35 -10.55 6.71
C LEU A 133 1.14 -10.91 6.67
N LEU A 134 1.68 -11.45 7.76
CA LEU A 134 3.08 -11.85 7.83
C LEU A 134 3.41 -12.93 6.78
N ASP A 135 2.56 -13.95 6.65
CA ASP A 135 2.70 -14.99 5.62
C ASP A 135 2.71 -14.37 4.21
N ALA A 136 1.80 -13.44 3.92
CA ALA A 136 1.72 -12.78 2.62
C ALA A 136 2.95 -11.90 2.31
N GLN A 137 3.52 -11.26 3.34
CA GLN A 137 4.62 -10.32 3.20
C GLN A 137 5.97 -11.04 3.04
N ILE A 138 6.27 -11.99 3.92
CA ILE A 138 7.60 -12.64 4.01
C ILE A 138 7.60 -14.12 3.68
N GLY A 139 6.44 -14.71 3.37
CA GLY A 139 6.28 -16.15 3.13
C GLY A 139 6.17 -16.95 4.42
N SER A 140 5.41 -18.04 4.37
CA SER A 140 5.02 -18.83 5.55
C SER A 140 6.21 -19.40 6.33
N ALA A 141 7.30 -19.79 5.66
CA ALA A 141 8.50 -20.30 6.32
C ALA A 141 9.14 -19.25 7.25
N ASN A 142 9.39 -18.04 6.72
CA ASN A 142 9.96 -16.94 7.50
C ASN A 142 8.99 -16.44 8.57
N ALA A 143 7.69 -16.44 8.28
CA ALA A 143 6.66 -16.07 9.24
C ALA A 143 6.63 -17.03 10.43
N ASN A 144 6.61 -18.34 10.19
CA ASN A 144 6.62 -19.35 11.25
C ASN A 144 7.87 -19.26 12.12
N GLN A 145 9.04 -19.04 11.52
CA GLN A 145 10.29 -18.84 12.27
C GLN A 145 10.21 -17.64 13.21
N ARG A 146 9.70 -16.50 12.73
CA ARG A 146 9.56 -15.29 13.56
C ARG A 146 8.54 -15.46 14.67
N ILE A 147 7.43 -16.13 14.39
CA ILE A 147 6.41 -16.43 15.40
C ILE A 147 6.98 -17.31 16.50
N ALA A 148 7.77 -18.31 16.15
CA ALA A 148 8.46 -19.15 17.14
C ALA A 148 9.45 -18.34 18.00
N GLN A 149 10.10 -17.32 17.42
CA GLN A 149 11.04 -16.44 18.14
C GLN A 149 10.35 -15.45 19.09
N THR A 150 9.18 -14.91 18.70
CA THR A 150 8.47 -13.89 19.50
C THR A 150 7.38 -14.48 20.39
N GLY A 151 6.98 -15.74 20.19
CA GLY A 151 5.92 -16.42 20.93
C GLY A 151 4.51 -16.21 20.37
N ASP A 152 4.26 -15.10 19.66
CA ASP A 152 2.96 -14.83 19.03
C ASP A 152 3.06 -14.07 17.69
N ALA A 153 2.01 -14.18 16.88
CA ALA A 153 1.95 -13.61 15.54
C ALA A 153 1.78 -12.09 15.49
N ALA A 154 1.11 -11.49 16.48
CA ALA A 154 0.91 -10.04 16.52
C ALA A 154 2.25 -9.33 16.79
N SER A 155 3.01 -9.82 17.77
CA SER A 155 4.35 -9.33 18.10
C SER A 155 5.34 -9.60 16.96
N ALA A 156 5.30 -10.80 16.35
CA ALA A 156 6.15 -11.14 15.20
C ALA A 156 5.93 -10.14 14.03
N HIS A 157 4.67 -9.92 13.66
CA HIS A 157 4.32 -9.02 12.56
C HIS A 157 4.70 -7.58 12.89
N ARG A 158 4.42 -7.11 14.10
CA ARG A 158 4.76 -5.74 14.53
C ARG A 158 6.26 -5.49 14.51
N SER A 159 7.04 -6.37 15.12
CA SER A 159 8.50 -6.26 15.16
C SER A 159 9.09 -6.27 13.76
N TRP A 160 8.64 -7.19 12.90
CA TRP A 160 9.10 -7.25 11.52
C TRP A 160 8.78 -5.97 10.73
N LEU A 161 7.54 -5.49 10.81
CA LEU A 161 7.09 -4.35 10.00
C LEU A 161 7.78 -3.05 10.44
N LEU A 162 7.91 -2.80 11.75
CA LEU A 162 8.61 -1.62 12.25
C LEU A 162 10.08 -1.65 11.82
N GLY A 163 10.77 -2.78 12.00
CA GLY A 163 12.15 -2.91 11.54
C GLY A 163 12.30 -2.81 10.02
N PHE A 164 11.30 -3.25 9.24
CA PHE A 164 11.29 -3.06 7.80
C PHE A 164 11.19 -1.57 7.44
N ILE A 165 10.26 -0.85 8.06
CA ILE A 165 10.05 0.59 7.86
C ILE A 165 11.31 1.37 8.20
N ASP A 166 11.92 1.12 9.36
CA ASP A 166 13.11 1.85 9.80
C ASP A 166 14.29 1.71 8.82
N ARG A 167 14.39 0.58 8.11
CA ARG A 167 15.45 0.35 7.12
C ARG A 167 15.16 0.94 5.73
N HIS A 168 13.88 1.10 5.37
CA HIS A 168 13.48 1.44 3.99
C HIS A 168 12.86 2.82 3.84
N ILE A 169 12.29 3.37 4.92
CA ILE A 169 11.64 4.69 4.92
C ILE A 169 12.52 5.63 5.72
N THR A 170 13.44 6.28 5.00
CA THR A 170 14.42 7.22 5.57
C THR A 170 14.34 8.58 4.85
N PRO A 171 13.24 9.33 4.99
CA PRO A 171 13.05 10.62 4.32
C PRO A 171 14.14 11.64 4.66
N GLU A 172 14.79 11.48 5.81
CA GLU A 172 15.91 12.31 6.26
C GLU A 172 17.09 12.28 5.29
N ARG A 173 17.22 11.22 4.47
CA ARG A 173 18.21 11.17 3.38
C ARG A 173 17.93 12.15 2.24
N PHE A 174 16.75 12.76 2.23
CA PHE A 174 16.25 13.64 1.18
C PHE A 174 15.74 14.98 1.73
N ALA A 175 15.78 15.18 3.05
CA ALA A 175 15.54 16.47 3.67
C ALA A 175 16.77 17.34 3.42
N VAL A 176 16.58 18.45 2.69
CA VAL A 176 17.62 19.44 2.36
C VAL A 176 17.56 20.60 3.33
#